data_AF-A0A6A9UX72-F1
#
_entry.id   AF-A0A6A9UX72-F1
#
_cell.length_a   1.000
_cell.length_b   1.000
_cell.length_c   1.000
_cell.angle_alpha   90.00
_cell.angle_beta   90.00
_cell.angle_gamma   90.00
#
_symmetry.space_group_name_H-M   'P 1'
#
loop_
_entity.id
_entity.type
_entity.pdbx_description
1 polymer ?
#
loop_
_entity_poly.entity_id
_entity_poly.type
_entity_poly.pdbx_seq_one_letter_code
_entity_poly.pdbx_strand_id
1 'polypeptide(L)'
;MGVHLEGCHAPMPDCHLVYIYDSVTDEPICDPEDERLMPSRLAIGPAFVNRLLWSKGFFRTVTEAELKRHYLLRTPVFRLMQELVDDCGNAYDGPVDGPVGTWGLMSYSYLDDRLSERFNLPLAPS
;
A
#
# COMPACT_ATOMS: atom_id res chain seq x y z
N MET A 1 -18.59 0.83 16.11
CA MET A 1 -19.01 2.14 15.56
C MET A 1 -18.02 2.47 14.47
N GLY A 2 -18.41 2.32 13.20
CA GLY A 2 -17.53 2.59 12.07
C GLY A 2 -17.34 4.09 11.90
N VAL A 3 -16.09 4.54 11.84
CA VAL A 3 -15.79 5.89 11.40
C VAL A 3 -16.04 5.95 9.90
N HIS A 4 -17.08 6.68 9.51
CA HIS A 4 -17.27 7.05 8.11
C HIS A 4 -16.18 8.09 7.81
N LEU A 5 -15.15 7.71 7.07
CA LEU A 5 -14.13 8.63 6.57
C LEU A 5 -14.73 9.41 5.40
N GLU A 6 -15.65 10.34 5.70
CA GLU A 6 -16.09 11.33 4.72
C GLU A 6 -14.91 12.25 4.39
N GLY A 7 -14.53 12.32 3.12
CA GLY A 7 -13.59 13.31 2.59
C GLY A 7 -12.19 12.81 2.21
N CYS A 8 -11.90 11.51 2.28
CA CYS A 8 -10.61 11.04 1.77
C CYS A 8 -10.64 10.94 0.24
N HIS A 9 -10.03 11.92 -0.43
CA HIS A 9 -9.90 11.94 -1.88
C HIS A 9 -8.76 11.03 -2.30
N ALA A 10 -9.01 9.72 -2.26
CA ALA A 10 -8.17 8.78 -2.98
C ALA A 10 -7.98 9.28 -4.43
N PRO A 11 -6.80 9.07 -5.06
CA PRO A 11 -6.47 9.71 -6.33
C PRO A 11 -7.46 9.37 -7.45
N MET A 12 -8.23 8.28 -7.31
CA MET A 12 -9.43 7.97 -8.09
C MET A 12 -10.46 7.26 -7.21
N PRO A 13 -11.76 7.31 -7.55
CA PRO A 13 -12.79 6.50 -6.91
C PRO A 13 -12.47 5.00 -6.97
N ASP A 14 -12.87 4.26 -5.93
CA ASP A 14 -12.77 2.80 -5.85
C ASP A 14 -11.35 2.22 -5.99
N CYS A 15 -10.29 2.98 -5.77
CA CYS A 15 -8.94 2.40 -5.70
C CYS A 15 -8.67 1.78 -4.31
N HIS A 16 -7.74 0.84 -4.27
CA HIS A 16 -7.23 0.27 -3.03
C HIS A 16 -5.91 0.93 -2.67
N LEU A 17 -5.81 1.43 -1.44
CA LEU A 17 -4.52 1.69 -0.81
C LEU A 17 -3.94 0.35 -0.37
N VAL A 18 -2.79 -0.02 -0.92
CA VAL A 18 -2.11 -1.28 -0.64
C VAL A 18 -0.78 -1.04 0.06
N TYR A 19 -0.48 -1.97 0.98
CA TYR A 19 0.78 -2.10 1.68
C TYR A 19 1.40 -3.43 1.28
N ILE A 20 2.65 -3.40 0.83
CA ILE A 20 3.37 -4.60 0.38
C ILE A 20 4.56 -4.81 1.32
N TYR A 21 4.61 -5.99 1.93
CA TYR A 21 5.59 -6.34 2.95
C TYR A 21 6.69 -7.23 2.38
N ASP A 22 7.88 -7.19 2.99
CA ASP A 22 9.05 -7.97 2.61
C ASP A 22 8.99 -9.42 3.13
N SER A 23 7.86 -10.08 2.89
CA SER A 23 7.60 -11.46 3.31
C SER A 23 7.21 -12.34 2.13
N VAL A 24 7.80 -13.54 2.08
CA VAL A 24 7.47 -14.59 1.11
C VAL A 24 7.06 -15.84 1.89
N THR A 25 5.91 -16.40 1.55
CA THR A 25 5.35 -17.58 2.23
C THR A 25 4.73 -18.53 1.23
N ASP A 26 4.87 -19.84 1.46
CA ASP A 26 4.19 -20.87 0.65
C ASP A 26 2.71 -20.99 1.01
N GLU A 27 2.38 -20.69 2.27
CA GLU A 27 1.02 -20.67 2.78
C GLU A 27 0.56 -19.22 3.06
N PRO A 28 -0.72 -18.90 2.84
CA PRO A 28 -1.26 -17.58 3.14
C PRO A 28 -1.15 -17.25 4.63
N ILE A 29 -0.72 -16.03 4.96
CA ILE A 29 -0.83 -15.50 6.32
C ILE A 29 -2.29 -15.11 6.56
N CYS A 30 -2.99 -15.90 7.38
CA CYS A 30 -4.40 -15.66 7.72
C CYS A 30 -4.58 -14.73 8.92
N ASP A 31 -3.55 -14.60 9.77
CA ASP A 31 -3.55 -13.69 10.90
C ASP A 31 -3.16 -12.28 10.42
N PRO A 32 -4.08 -11.31 10.43
CA PRO A 32 -3.80 -9.93 10.04
C PRO A 32 -2.81 -9.23 10.99
N GLU A 33 -2.58 -9.80 12.19
CA GLU A 33 -1.70 -9.28 13.24
C GLU A 33 -0.33 -9.97 13.28
N ASP A 34 0.00 -10.73 12.24
CA ASP A 34 1.30 -11.39 12.10
C ASP A 34 2.45 -10.36 12.05
N GLU A 35 3.54 -10.64 12.76
CA GLU A 35 4.72 -9.75 12.85
C GLU A 35 5.38 -9.47 11.48
N ARG A 36 5.14 -10.33 10.48
CA ARG A 36 5.58 -10.14 9.10
C ARG A 36 4.80 -9.05 8.37
N LEU A 37 3.62 -8.69 8.87
CA LEU A 37 2.73 -7.65 8.32
C LEU A 37 2.85 -6.32 9.08
N MET A 38 4.02 -6.07 9.70
CA MET A 38 4.29 -4.84 10.44
C MET A 38 4.75 -3.69 9.52
N PRO A 39 4.46 -2.42 9.83
CA PRO A 39 4.92 -1.28 9.01
C PRO A 39 6.45 -1.21 8.82
N SER A 40 7.22 -1.69 9.79
CA SER A 40 8.68 -1.81 9.70
C SER A 40 9.16 -2.83 8.66
N ARG A 41 8.27 -3.68 8.15
CA ARG A 41 8.50 -4.72 7.13
C ARG A 41 8.01 -4.30 5.75
N LEU A 42 7.64 -3.03 5.55
CA LEU A 42 7.21 -2.58 4.23
C LEU A 42 8.35 -2.71 3.21
N ALA A 43 8.09 -3.45 2.13
CA ALA A 43 9.04 -3.61 1.03
C ALA A 43 9.19 -2.29 0.27
N ILE A 44 8.08 -1.63 0.00
CA ILE A 44 8.00 -0.34 -0.72
C ILE A 44 7.03 0.60 -0.01
N GLY A 45 7.01 1.87 -0.42
CA GLY A 45 6.01 2.84 0.06
C GLY A 45 4.57 2.40 -0.28
N PRO A 46 3.57 2.86 0.49
CA PRO A 46 2.17 2.58 0.18
C PRO A 46 1.80 3.05 -1.23
N ALA A 47 0.87 2.36 -1.88
CA ALA A 47 0.48 2.66 -3.26
C ALA A 47 -1.04 2.55 -3.44
N PHE A 48 -1.60 3.41 -4.30
CA PHE A 48 -2.97 3.21 -4.77
C PHE A 48 -2.97 2.36 -6.03
N VAL A 49 -3.83 1.36 -6.08
CA VAL A 49 -4.03 0.50 -7.25
C VAL A 49 -5.51 0.34 -7.56
N ASN A 50 -5.84 0.00 -8.80
CA ASN A 50 -7.22 -0.35 -9.13
C ASN A 50 -7.59 -1.74 -8.57
N ARG A 51 -8.86 -2.12 -8.71
CA ARG A 51 -9.41 -3.40 -8.23
C ARG A 51 -9.42 -4.49 -9.29
N LEU A 52 -8.76 -4.28 -10.44
CA LEU A 52 -8.98 -5.10 -11.63
C LEU A 52 -8.50 -6.54 -11.41
N LEU A 53 -7.35 -6.74 -10.75
CA LEU A 53 -6.84 -8.10 -10.52
C LEU A 53 -7.69 -8.88 -9.52
N TRP A 54 -8.30 -8.23 -8.52
CA TRP A 54 -9.31 -8.87 -7.66
C TRP A 54 -10.58 -9.18 -8.45
N SER A 55 -11.10 -8.22 -9.20
CA SER A 55 -12.36 -8.36 -9.95
C SER A 55 -12.29 -9.46 -11.02
N LYS A 56 -11.10 -9.71 -11.56
CA LYS A 56 -10.84 -10.78 -12.53
C LYS A 56 -10.42 -12.11 -11.89
N GLY A 57 -10.33 -12.19 -10.56
CA GLY A 57 -9.96 -13.40 -9.83
C GLY A 57 -8.47 -13.78 -9.88
N PHE A 58 -7.59 -12.86 -10.30
CA PHE A 58 -6.14 -13.08 -10.23
C PHE A 58 -5.63 -12.96 -8.79
N PHE A 59 -6.19 -12.04 -8.01
CA PHE A 59 -5.91 -11.91 -6.59
C PHE A 59 -7.01 -12.53 -5.75
N ARG A 60 -6.60 -13.27 -4.72
CA ARG A 60 -7.49 -13.90 -3.75
C ARG A 60 -7.42 -13.15 -2.43
N THR A 61 -8.57 -12.77 -1.89
CA THR A 61 -8.66 -12.31 -0.49
C THR A 61 -8.42 -13.50 0.43
N VAL A 62 -7.41 -13.41 1.30
CA VAL A 62 -7.05 -14.46 2.27
C VAL A 62 -7.90 -14.33 3.54
N THR A 63 -8.03 -13.11 4.04
CA THR A 63 -8.77 -12.76 5.25
C THR A 63 -9.34 -11.35 5.11
N GLU A 64 -10.44 -11.07 5.79
CA GLU A 64 -11.01 -9.74 5.94
C GLU A 64 -11.09 -9.46 7.44
N ALA A 65 -10.37 -8.44 7.90
CA ALA A 65 -10.26 -8.11 9.31
C ALA A 65 -10.00 -6.62 9.51
N GLU A 66 -10.46 -6.12 10.66
CA GLU A 66 -10.12 -4.79 11.14
C GLU A 66 -8.71 -4.81 11.75
N LEU A 67 -7.82 -3.93 11.27
CA LEU A 67 -6.44 -3.84 11.76
C LEU A 67 -6.34 -2.92 12.97
N LYS A 68 -5.61 -3.35 14.00
CA LYS A 68 -5.23 -2.47 15.11
C LYS A 68 -4.24 -1.41 14.63
N ARG A 69 -4.30 -0.24 15.28
CA ARG A 69 -3.51 0.95 14.90
C ARG A 69 -2.00 0.71 14.81
N HIS A 70 -1.42 -0.17 15.62
CA HIS A 70 0.02 -0.42 15.62
C HIS A 70 0.51 -1.31 14.46
N TYR A 71 -0.40 -1.96 13.73
CA TYR A 71 -0.09 -2.67 12.48
C TYR A 71 -0.20 -1.77 11.25
N LEU A 72 -0.58 -0.50 11.44
CA LEU A 72 -0.74 0.49 10.39
C LEU A 72 0.34 1.56 10.50
N LEU A 73 0.72 2.16 9.35
CA LEU A 73 1.41 3.44 9.38
C LEU A 73 0.53 4.46 10.09
N ARG A 74 1.12 5.28 10.97
CA ARG A 74 0.36 6.32 11.68
C ARG A 74 -0.32 7.30 10.71
N THR A 75 0.42 7.70 9.68
CA THR A 75 -0.06 8.48 8.54
C THR A 75 0.72 8.02 7.31
N PRO A 76 0.06 7.42 6.31
CA PRO A 76 0.71 7.10 5.04
C PRO A 76 1.07 8.40 4.33
N VAL A 77 2.34 8.52 3.90
CA VAL A 77 2.85 9.74 3.25
C VAL A 77 3.26 9.42 1.82
N PHE A 78 2.91 10.31 0.91
CA PHE A 78 3.14 10.16 -0.52
C PHE A 78 3.84 11.39 -1.10
N ARG A 79 4.63 11.17 -2.14
CA ARG A 79 5.19 12.25 -2.95
C ARG A 79 4.20 12.63 -4.06
N LEU A 80 3.83 13.89 -4.12
CA LEU A 80 3.08 14.50 -5.21
C LEU A 80 3.95 15.61 -5.83
N MET A 81 4.52 15.34 -7.01
CA MET A 81 5.54 16.21 -7.61
C MET A 81 6.70 16.48 -6.64
N GLN A 82 6.78 17.69 -6.08
CA GLN A 82 7.83 18.12 -5.14
C GLN A 82 7.33 18.16 -3.68
N GLU A 83 6.04 17.95 -3.46
CA GLU A 83 5.39 18.05 -2.16
C GLU A 83 5.17 16.67 -1.53
N LEU A 84 5.00 16.66 -0.22
CA LEU A 84 4.52 15.50 0.53
C LEU A 84 3.06 15.71 0.86
N VAL A 85 2.27 14.65 0.70
CA VAL A 85 0.84 14.64 1.00
C VAL A 85 0.45 13.39 1.79
N ASP A 86 -0.67 13.46 2.51
CA ASP A 86 -1.29 12.32 3.18
C ASP A 86 -2.11 11.44 2.21
N ASP A 87 -2.78 10.42 2.74
CA ASP A 87 -3.62 9.48 2.00
C ASP A 87 -4.92 10.09 1.45
N CYS A 88 -5.16 11.37 1.69
CA CYS A 88 -6.27 12.14 1.15
C CYS A 88 -5.79 13.29 0.25
N GLY A 89 -4.48 13.38 -0.03
CA GLY A 89 -3.88 14.41 -0.89
C GLY A 89 -3.67 15.77 -0.21
N ASN A 90 -3.84 15.87 1.11
CA ASN A 90 -3.56 17.10 1.84
C ASN A 90 -2.06 17.26 2.05
N ALA A 91 -1.55 18.49 1.98
CA ALA A 91 -0.15 18.77 2.27
C ALA A 91 0.26 18.24 3.65
N TYR A 92 1.42 17.59 3.70
CA TYR A 92 1.95 16.94 4.89
C TYR A 92 3.32 17.52 5.26
N ASP A 93 3.42 18.09 6.45
CA ASP A 93 4.64 18.69 7.02
C ASP A 93 5.14 17.98 8.29
N GLY A 94 4.50 16.86 8.64
CA GLY A 94 4.79 16.07 9.82
C GLY A 94 5.97 15.08 9.68
N PRO A 95 6.29 14.35 10.76
CA PRO A 95 7.30 13.31 10.72
C PRO A 95 6.84 12.10 9.88
N VAL A 96 7.68 11.69 8.92
CA VAL A 96 7.42 10.51 8.08
C VAL A 96 7.83 9.24 8.82
N ASP A 97 6.86 8.34 9.07
CA ASP A 97 7.04 7.09 9.84
C ASP A 97 7.13 5.86 8.93
N GLY A 98 7.96 5.90 7.89
CA GLY A 98 8.12 4.77 6.95
C GLY A 98 8.52 5.18 5.54
N PRO A 99 8.49 4.23 4.58
CA PRO A 99 8.78 4.53 3.19
C PRO A 99 7.68 5.42 2.58
N VAL A 100 8.11 6.44 1.82
CA VAL A 100 7.21 7.38 1.13
C VAL A 100 6.68 6.74 -0.16
N GLY A 101 5.36 6.76 -0.33
CA GLY A 101 4.68 6.32 -1.56
C GLY A 101 4.72 7.36 -2.68
N THR A 102 4.13 7.05 -3.82
CA THR A 102 3.86 8.02 -4.90
C THR A 102 2.36 8.30 -4.94
N TRP A 103 1.98 9.59 -4.95
CA TRP A 103 0.58 9.98 -4.99
C TRP A 103 0.03 9.83 -6.41
N GLY A 104 -0.89 8.89 -6.59
CA GLY A 104 -1.48 8.57 -7.89
C GLY A 104 -1.91 7.12 -7.99
N LEU A 105 -2.69 6.79 -9.02
CA LEU A 105 -3.08 5.41 -9.29
C LEU A 105 -1.96 4.67 -10.03
N MET A 106 -1.33 3.71 -9.36
CA MET A 106 -0.23 2.92 -9.88
C MET A 106 -0.73 1.71 -10.67
N SER A 107 -0.02 1.37 -11.74
CA SER A 107 -0.22 0.11 -12.47
C SER A 107 0.43 -1.05 -11.72
N TYR A 108 0.01 -2.28 -12.00
CA TYR A 108 0.65 -3.46 -11.43
C TYR A 108 2.08 -3.66 -11.97
N SER A 109 2.37 -3.24 -13.20
CA SER A 109 3.74 -3.21 -13.73
C SER A 109 4.64 -2.24 -12.95
N TYR A 110 4.11 -1.07 -12.57
CA TYR A 110 4.84 -0.18 -11.67
C TYR A 110 5.18 -0.87 -10.34
N LEU A 111 4.21 -1.57 -9.73
CA LEU A 111 4.49 -2.32 -8.50
C LEU A 111 5.55 -3.41 -8.71
N ASP A 112 5.46 -4.15 -9.82
CA ASP A 112 6.42 -5.19 -10.19
C ASP A 112 7.85 -4.64 -10.33
N ASP A 113 8.01 -3.51 -11.02
CA ASP A 113 9.30 -2.83 -11.17
C ASP A 113 9.85 -2.36 -9.81
N ARG A 114 9.00 -1.74 -8.97
CA ARG A 114 9.41 -1.25 -7.64
C ARG A 114 9.83 -2.39 -6.71
N LEU A 115 9.14 -3.53 -6.78
CA LEU A 115 9.52 -4.72 -6.02
C LEU A 115 10.81 -5.33 -6.56
N SER A 116 10.94 -5.41 -7.88
CA SER A 116 12.16 -5.91 -8.53
C SER A 116 13.38 -5.09 -8.15
N GLU A 117 13.29 -3.76 -8.18
CA GLU A 117 14.35 -2.87 -7.67
C GLU A 117 14.65 -3.13 -6.19
N ARG A 118 13.61 -3.25 -5.35
CA ARG A 118 13.76 -3.47 -3.89
C ARG A 118 14.47 -4.78 -3.56
N PHE A 119 14.26 -5.82 -4.36
CA PHE A 119 14.83 -7.15 -4.17
C PHE A 119 16.01 -7.44 -5.10
N ASN A 120 16.48 -6.45 -5.87
CA ASN A 120 17.55 -6.58 -6.86
C ASN A 120 17.31 -7.72 -7.87
N LEU A 121 16.07 -7.80 -8.37
CA LEU A 121 15.64 -8.73 -9.41
C LEU A 121 15.67 -8.05 -10.79
N PRO A 122 15.82 -8.82 -11.89
CA PRO A 122 15.66 -8.28 -13.23
C PRO A 122 14.25 -7.71 -13.46
N LEU A 123 14.16 -6.56 -14.13
CA LEU A 123 12.88 -5.99 -14.56
C LEU A 123 12.22 -6.86 -15.64
N ALA A 124 10.89 -6.91 -15.62
CA ALA A 124 10.13 -7.56 -16.68
C ALA A 124 10.34 -6.84 -18.03
N PRO A 125 10.29 -7.57 -19.16
CA PRO A 125 10.29 -6.95 -20.47
C PRO A 125 9.03 -6.09 -20.66
N SER A 126 9.20 -4.93 -21.29
CA SER A 126 8.15 -3.96 -21.61
C SER A 126 7.40 -4.28 -22.89
#